data_AF-A0A1G5XL47-F1
#
_entry.id   AF-A0A1G5XL47-F1
#
_cell.length_a   1.000
_cell.length_b   1.000
_cell.length_c   1.000
_cell.angle_alpha   90.00
_cell.angle_beta   90.00
_cell.angle_gamma   90.00
#
_symmetry.space_group_name_H-M   'P 1'
#
loop_
_entity.id
_entity.type
_entity.pdbx_description
1 polymer ?
#
loop_
_entity_poly.entity_id
_entity_poly.type
_entity_poly.pdbx_seq_one_letter_code
_entity_poly.pdbx_strand_id
1 'polypeptide(L)'
;MHGFSTTLKRAMSGSGTHDRSMLIAVNRDDGLGGRLLAMANAKSLADRLGYRFGFTWNSRDISNQESHTVDVVGKIFSTDFIEKHWLGEKIKASDFGVLGGAAFTPSDLDAVARQGRQRGWICDDFDVLDFFRDDDAEPVRRSETLRAFGFSPAVRQALDAAGKCRFPGPMAALHLRSGDIVHGHHRRRLVFADKVIPSTLAKAIVSDLSSRGLTTLLIGQDHATLDYLKAETGALRTDDFGAGDFKGEEALSAFFEMALMARCQQIHAGGSIYAAVASVMGDVPCVGASALFSKSRAAEIILEELRAHQSDYHPLEAAFGYQWTLLTLEDEISPARARELLAKAQMLDPRNDAYDLKMAAACFRDGDPASGEAILKSLMTSQSRTRSKIPLPMMDILTDRLGGRLTIEKDFEVFFAAAKAGHPYAMACSAYILLEVLGNRKSAVEMAARLVKMEPGNPIFRRIRRRVGLGKKPKSGRMARAMWRLGRLRTSWL
;
A
#
# COMPACT_ATOMS: atom_id res chain seq x y z
N MET A 1 -5.54 35.92 6.59
CA MET A 1 -4.87 37.15 7.05
C MET A 1 -3.37 37.01 6.80
N HIS A 2 -2.80 37.93 6.04
CA HIS A 2 -1.38 38.00 5.72
C HIS A 2 -0.58 38.51 6.91
N GLY A 3 0.54 37.85 7.24
CA GLY A 3 1.51 38.43 8.18
C GLY A 3 2.40 37.40 8.87
N PHE A 4 3.31 36.75 8.14
CA PHE A 4 4.55 36.22 8.71
C PHE A 4 5.62 36.26 7.62
N SER A 5 6.20 37.44 7.45
CA SER A 5 7.42 37.63 6.66
C SER A 5 8.45 38.29 7.57
N THR A 6 9.65 37.70 7.57
CA THR A 6 10.94 38.34 7.81
C THR A 6 11.26 38.85 9.23
N THR A 7 11.49 37.93 10.17
CA THR A 7 12.55 38.11 11.19
C THR A 7 13.09 36.78 11.72
N LEU A 8 13.99 36.12 10.99
CA LEU A 8 14.85 35.06 11.55
C LEU A 8 16.08 34.85 10.65
N LYS A 9 16.97 35.83 10.66
CA LYS A 9 18.34 35.74 10.16
C LYS A 9 19.27 36.48 11.11
N ARG A 10 19.57 35.86 12.26
CA ARG A 10 20.83 36.05 13.02
C ARG A 10 20.77 35.28 14.33
N ALA A 11 21.36 34.08 14.34
CA ALA A 11 22.00 33.45 15.51
C ALA A 11 22.75 32.20 15.06
N MET A 12 23.71 32.35 14.13
CA MET A 12 24.65 31.30 13.73
C MET A 12 26.02 31.93 13.53
N SER A 13 26.59 32.46 14.61
CA SER A 13 28.02 32.79 14.70
C SER A 13 28.43 32.74 16.17
N GLY A 14 28.45 31.53 16.72
CA GLY A 14 29.08 31.21 17.99
C GLY A 14 30.09 30.10 17.75
N SER A 15 31.38 30.43 17.88
CA SER A 15 32.48 29.49 17.89
C SER A 15 32.33 28.54 19.07
N GLY A 16 32.14 27.26 18.79
CA GLY A 16 32.20 26.17 19.74
C GLY A 16 32.45 24.91 18.94
N THR A 17 33.35 24.06 19.41
CA THR A 17 33.57 22.70 18.90
C THR A 17 32.23 22.02 18.62
N HIS A 18 31.83 21.95 17.36
CA HIS A 18 30.56 21.33 16.97
C HIS A 18 30.67 19.83 17.17
N ASP A 19 30.09 19.38 18.28
CA ASP A 19 29.37 18.12 18.38
C ASP A 19 28.50 17.94 17.13
N ARG A 20 29.05 17.25 16.11
CA ARG A 20 28.30 16.85 14.92
C ARG A 20 27.59 15.55 15.24
N SER A 21 26.62 15.61 16.15
CA SER A 21 25.67 14.52 16.33
C SER A 21 25.00 14.22 14.98
N MET A 22 25.14 12.98 14.51
CA MET A 22 24.58 12.53 13.24
C MET A 22 23.06 12.61 13.24
N LEU A 23 22.45 12.78 12.06
CA LEU A 23 21.00 12.89 11.91
C LEU A 23 20.41 11.57 11.41
N ILE A 24 19.38 11.05 12.07
CA ILE A 24 18.47 10.07 11.47
C ILE A 24 17.21 10.81 11.04
N ALA A 25 16.94 10.77 9.74
CA ALA A 25 15.87 11.50 9.09
C ALA A 25 14.80 10.55 8.52
N VAL A 26 13.54 10.91 8.69
CA VAL A 26 12.43 10.31 7.92
C VAL A 26 12.09 11.21 6.76
N ASN A 27 11.95 10.64 5.56
CA ASN A 27 11.63 11.36 4.34
C ASN A 27 10.55 10.67 3.48
N ARG A 28 9.47 10.25 4.14
CA ARG A 28 8.33 9.61 3.50
C ARG A 28 7.28 10.61 3.00
N ASP A 29 6.64 10.25 1.89
CA ASP A 29 5.56 11.00 1.26
C ASP A 29 4.22 10.25 1.22
N ASP A 30 4.08 9.16 1.97
CA ASP A 30 2.84 8.39 2.08
C ASP A 30 1.92 8.88 3.21
N GLY A 31 0.83 8.14 3.47
CA GLY A 31 -0.22 8.51 4.43
C GLY A 31 0.24 8.56 5.89
N LEU A 32 -0.61 9.14 6.75
CA LEU A 32 -0.35 9.41 8.17
C LEU A 32 0.32 8.24 8.92
N GLY A 33 -0.24 7.03 8.81
CA GLY A 33 0.28 5.86 9.52
C GLY A 33 1.72 5.48 9.11
N GLY A 34 2.05 5.55 7.82
CA GLY A 34 3.40 5.25 7.32
C GLY A 34 4.43 6.22 7.84
N ARG A 35 4.08 7.51 7.89
CA ARG A 35 4.93 8.55 8.47
C ARG A 35 5.16 8.31 9.97
N LEU A 36 4.09 8.10 10.74
CA LEU A 36 4.20 7.90 12.20
C LEU A 36 5.01 6.66 12.56
N LEU A 37 4.81 5.54 11.86
CA LEU A 37 5.55 4.30 12.12
C LEU A 37 7.04 4.46 11.82
N ALA A 38 7.38 5.03 10.66
CA ALA A 38 8.77 5.29 10.30
C ALA A 38 9.43 6.29 11.27
N MET A 39 8.70 7.34 11.68
CA MET A 39 9.16 8.28 12.70
C MET A 39 9.43 7.59 14.03
N ALA A 40 8.55 6.67 14.47
CA ALA A 40 8.74 5.96 15.73
C ALA A 40 10.01 5.11 15.68
N ASN A 41 10.20 4.35 14.60
CA ASN A 41 11.40 3.55 14.39
C ASN A 41 12.67 4.41 14.34
N ALA A 42 12.67 5.46 13.51
CA ALA A 42 13.80 6.34 13.30
C ALA A 42 14.20 7.09 14.57
N LYS A 43 13.22 7.62 15.32
CA LYS A 43 13.48 8.30 16.58
C LYS A 43 14.00 7.32 17.63
N SER A 44 13.44 6.11 17.71
CA SER A 44 13.92 5.13 18.68
C SER A 44 15.37 4.73 18.41
N LEU A 45 15.73 4.56 17.13
CA LEU A 45 17.11 4.31 16.71
C LEU A 45 18.03 5.51 17.00
N ALA A 46 17.55 6.74 16.76
CA ALA A 46 18.31 7.95 17.07
C ALA A 46 18.59 8.10 18.57
N ASP A 47 17.57 7.90 19.40
CA ASP A 47 17.70 7.94 20.85
C ASP A 47 18.68 6.86 21.34
N ARG A 48 18.63 5.65 20.77
CA ARG A 48 19.56 4.54 21.10
C ARG A 48 21.02 4.87 20.74
N LEU A 49 21.25 5.53 19.61
CA LEU A 49 22.59 5.87 19.12
C LEU A 49 23.12 7.21 19.65
N GLY A 50 22.32 7.96 20.41
CA GLY A 50 22.66 9.33 20.81
C GLY A 50 22.70 10.31 19.61
N TYR A 51 22.01 9.97 18.53
CA TYR A 51 21.93 10.78 17.32
C TYR A 51 20.74 11.75 17.38
N ARG A 52 20.77 12.78 16.54
CA ARG A 52 19.62 13.67 16.34
C ARG A 52 18.54 12.96 15.52
N PHE A 53 17.29 13.17 15.89
CA PHE A 53 16.13 12.78 15.09
C PHE A 53 15.57 13.98 14.33
N GLY A 54 15.16 13.76 13.07
CA GLY A 54 14.33 14.71 12.34
C GLY A 54 13.43 14.06 11.29
N PHE A 55 12.47 14.81 10.77
CA PHE A 55 11.52 14.32 9.77
C PHE A 55 11.15 15.41 8.77
N THR A 56 10.83 15.01 7.54
CA THR A 56 10.14 15.87 6.59
C THR A 56 8.64 15.68 6.69
N TRP A 57 7.88 16.73 6.38
CA TRP A 57 6.43 16.67 6.35
C TRP A 57 5.89 17.52 5.22
N ASN A 58 5.39 16.87 4.19
CA ASN A 58 4.78 17.53 3.05
C ASN A 58 3.28 17.25 3.05
N SER A 59 2.47 18.29 3.21
CA SER A 59 1.00 18.21 3.20
C SER A 59 0.39 18.58 1.85
N ARG A 60 1.15 19.19 0.94
CA ARG A 60 0.64 19.73 -0.34
C ARG A 60 0.55 18.69 -1.44
N ASP A 61 1.42 17.68 -1.42
CA ASP A 61 1.47 16.67 -2.50
C ASP A 61 0.40 15.56 -2.34
N ILE A 62 -0.32 15.49 -1.21
CA ILE A 62 -1.31 14.41 -0.93
C ILE A 62 -2.78 14.87 -0.92
N SER A 63 -3.06 16.18 -0.91
CA SER A 63 -4.44 16.69 -0.99
C SER A 63 -5.14 16.38 -2.33
N ASN A 64 -4.44 15.81 -3.31
CA ASN A 64 -4.99 15.36 -4.60
C ASN A 64 -5.31 13.85 -4.63
N GLN A 65 -5.20 13.14 -3.51
CA GLN A 65 -5.60 11.73 -3.38
C GLN A 65 -6.76 11.65 -2.39
N GLU A 66 -7.95 11.31 -2.88
CA GLU A 66 -9.22 11.19 -2.12
C GLU A 66 -9.18 10.20 -0.93
N SER A 67 -8.02 9.64 -0.59
CA SER A 67 -7.87 8.55 0.39
C SER A 67 -6.61 8.61 1.26
N HIS A 68 -5.74 9.62 1.08
CA HIS A 68 -4.48 9.73 1.82
C HIS A 68 -4.23 11.12 2.40
N THR A 69 -5.27 11.94 2.61
CA THR A 69 -5.11 13.30 3.15
C THR A 69 -4.28 13.31 4.43
N VAL A 70 -3.11 13.94 4.36
CA VAL A 70 -2.25 14.18 5.53
C VAL A 70 -2.33 15.67 5.85
N ASP A 71 -2.86 15.97 7.04
CA ASP A 71 -2.99 17.34 7.52
C ASP A 71 -1.64 18.08 7.60
N VAL A 72 -1.69 19.40 7.67
CA VAL A 72 -0.48 20.24 7.85
C VAL A 72 0.22 19.88 9.16
N VAL A 73 1.56 19.99 9.17
CA VAL A 73 2.40 19.54 10.31
C VAL A 73 1.95 20.12 11.66
N GLY A 74 1.54 21.40 11.68
CA GLY A 74 1.09 22.10 12.90
C GLY A 74 -0.27 21.65 13.45
N LYS A 75 -1.05 20.90 12.68
CA LYS A 75 -2.26 20.23 13.20
C LYS A 75 -1.93 18.93 13.92
N ILE A 76 -0.81 18.29 13.57
CA ILE A 76 -0.40 16.98 14.12
C ILE A 76 0.53 17.14 15.31
N PHE A 77 1.52 18.03 15.21
CA PHE A 77 2.58 18.21 16.20
C PHE A 77 2.53 19.58 16.86
N SER A 78 3.03 19.69 18.08
CA SER A 78 3.21 20.93 18.80
C SER A 78 4.34 21.77 18.20
N THR A 79 4.31 23.08 18.47
CA THR A 79 5.36 24.02 18.04
C THR A 79 6.74 23.56 18.49
N ASP A 80 6.91 23.21 19.76
CA ASP A 80 8.20 22.76 20.32
C ASP A 80 8.76 21.53 19.60
N PHE A 81 7.90 20.57 19.26
CA PHE A 81 8.32 19.37 18.53
C PHE A 81 8.75 19.70 17.10
N ILE A 82 8.01 20.60 16.45
CA ILE A 82 8.32 21.08 15.10
C ILE A 82 9.66 21.82 15.10
N GLU A 83 9.87 22.77 16.01
CA GLU A 83 11.12 23.53 16.10
C GLU A 83 12.34 22.63 16.32
N LYS A 84 12.17 21.57 17.11
CA LYS A 84 13.25 20.65 17.45
C LYS A 84 13.57 19.63 16.34
N HIS A 85 12.56 19.14 15.63
CA HIS A 85 12.68 17.92 14.79
C HIS A 85 12.28 18.10 13.32
N TRP A 86 11.52 19.14 12.95
CA TRP A 86 11.05 19.29 11.58
C TRP A 86 12.16 19.82 10.67
N LEU A 87 12.44 19.09 9.59
CA LEU A 87 13.48 19.43 8.60
C LEU A 87 12.92 20.22 7.41
N GLY A 88 11.64 20.57 7.43
CA GLY A 88 10.90 21.19 6.33
C GLY A 88 10.13 20.17 5.47
N GLU A 89 9.63 20.62 4.32
CA GLU A 89 8.83 19.77 3.44
C GLU A 89 9.66 18.71 2.70
N LYS A 90 10.94 18.98 2.43
CA LYS A 90 11.85 18.11 1.65
C LYS A 90 13.29 18.27 2.12
N ILE A 91 14.06 17.18 2.05
CA ILE A 91 15.52 17.18 2.19
C ILE A 91 16.21 16.71 0.91
N LYS A 92 17.50 17.04 0.76
CA LYS A 92 18.32 16.54 -0.34
C LYS A 92 18.83 15.13 0.00
N ALA A 93 18.09 14.11 -0.44
CA ALA A 93 18.38 12.71 -0.10
C ALA A 93 19.80 12.23 -0.47
N SER A 94 20.45 12.83 -1.47
CA SER A 94 21.84 12.49 -1.82
C SER A 94 22.87 12.81 -0.74
N ASP A 95 22.49 13.61 0.26
CA ASP A 95 23.37 14.00 1.37
C ASP A 95 23.32 12.98 2.52
N PHE A 96 22.52 11.91 2.39
CA PHE A 96 22.26 10.90 3.42
C PHE A 96 22.55 9.50 2.89
N GLY A 97 22.98 8.60 3.78
CA GLY A 97 22.86 7.16 3.54
C GLY A 97 21.42 6.69 3.72
N VAL A 98 21.11 5.44 3.39
CA VAL A 98 19.76 4.85 3.56
C VAL A 98 19.88 3.60 4.42
N LEU A 99 19.04 3.51 5.46
CA LEU A 99 18.92 2.34 6.33
C LEU A 99 17.71 1.48 5.90
N GLY A 100 17.86 0.17 6.06
CA GLY A 100 16.86 -0.82 5.68
C GLY A 100 17.37 -1.80 4.62
N GLY A 101 16.82 -3.01 4.61
CA GLY A 101 17.10 -4.06 3.63
C GLY A 101 18.40 -4.86 3.83
N ALA A 102 19.22 -4.53 4.81
CA ALA A 102 20.40 -5.30 5.22
C ALA A 102 20.73 -5.05 6.68
N ALA A 103 21.28 -6.06 7.37
CA ALA A 103 21.67 -5.95 8.76
C ALA A 103 22.80 -4.92 8.96
N PHE A 104 22.76 -4.18 10.07
CA PHE A 104 23.76 -3.18 10.41
C PHE A 104 23.93 -3.04 11.94
N THR A 105 25.10 -2.56 12.35
CA THR A 105 25.49 -2.34 13.75
C THR A 105 25.76 -0.84 14.01
N PRO A 106 25.82 -0.39 15.27
CA PRO A 106 26.27 0.96 15.60
C PRO A 106 27.63 1.31 14.98
N SER A 107 28.57 0.36 15.00
CA SER A 107 29.93 0.55 14.49
C SER A 107 29.97 0.81 12.98
N ASP A 108 29.06 0.21 12.22
CA ASP A 108 28.94 0.44 10.77
C ASP A 108 28.57 1.89 10.48
N LEU A 109 27.62 2.43 11.27
CA LEU A 109 27.15 3.81 11.12
C LEU A 109 28.25 4.80 11.51
N ASP A 110 28.96 4.55 12.61
CA ASP A 110 30.07 5.39 13.07
C ASP A 110 31.27 5.38 12.12
N ALA A 111 31.55 4.25 11.47
CA ALA A 111 32.61 4.14 10.47
C ALA A 111 32.31 5.03 9.25
N VAL A 112 31.07 5.01 8.75
CA VAL A 112 30.65 5.88 7.65
C VAL A 112 30.59 7.34 8.10
N ALA A 113 30.16 7.59 9.33
CA ALA A 113 30.11 8.93 9.90
C ALA A 113 31.47 9.61 9.93
N ARG A 114 32.52 8.88 10.32
CA ARG A 114 33.91 9.36 10.35
C ARG A 114 34.45 9.75 8.98
N GLN A 115 33.90 9.21 7.89
CA GLN A 115 34.31 9.60 6.53
C GLN A 115 33.82 11.00 6.15
N GLY A 116 32.86 11.59 6.89
CA GLY A 116 32.38 12.95 6.70
C GLY A 116 31.62 13.20 5.39
N ARG A 117 31.29 12.14 4.63
CA ARG A 117 30.64 12.22 3.31
C ARG A 117 29.13 12.40 3.38
N GLN A 118 28.52 12.07 4.52
CA GLN A 118 27.08 12.08 4.72
C GLN A 118 26.72 12.93 5.95
N ARG A 119 25.53 13.54 5.90
CA ARG A 119 24.96 14.31 7.02
C ARG A 119 24.22 13.43 8.03
N GLY A 120 24.08 12.15 7.72
CA GLY A 120 23.30 11.20 8.48
C GLY A 120 22.64 10.15 7.59
N TRP A 121 21.51 9.62 8.06
CA TRP A 121 20.82 8.47 7.48
C TRP A 121 19.34 8.74 7.26
N ILE A 122 18.80 8.29 6.12
CA ILE A 122 17.36 8.18 5.89
C ILE A 122 16.90 6.83 6.43
N CYS A 123 15.86 6.87 7.26
CA CYS A 123 15.29 5.73 7.95
C CYS A 123 13.78 5.65 7.64
N ASP A 124 13.45 5.24 6.42
CA ASP A 124 12.07 5.14 5.95
C ASP A 124 11.49 3.72 6.08
N ASP A 125 12.33 2.72 6.38
CA ASP A 125 11.94 1.31 6.44
C ASP A 125 11.16 0.99 7.74
N PHE A 126 10.05 0.25 7.60
CA PHE A 126 9.20 -0.14 8.74
C PHE A 126 9.84 -1.24 9.60
N ASP A 127 10.78 -1.98 9.02
CA ASP A 127 11.45 -3.12 9.64
C ASP A 127 12.92 -2.77 9.97
N VAL A 128 13.29 -1.48 9.94
CA VAL A 128 14.67 -1.02 10.18
C VAL A 128 15.28 -1.55 11.48
N LEU A 129 14.46 -1.70 12.52
CA LEU A 129 14.91 -2.20 13.82
C LEU A 129 15.17 -3.72 13.80
N ASP A 130 14.53 -4.47 12.90
CA ASP A 130 14.78 -5.90 12.73
C ASP A 130 16.13 -6.16 12.06
N PHE A 131 16.65 -5.17 11.32
CA PHE A 131 17.98 -5.18 10.74
C PHE A 131 19.07 -4.65 11.68
N PHE A 132 18.69 -3.93 12.72
CA PHE A 132 19.63 -3.41 13.70
C PHE A 132 20.10 -4.55 14.62
N ARG A 133 21.42 -4.71 14.74
CA ARG A 133 22.05 -5.72 15.60
C ARG A 133 22.87 -5.01 16.68
N ASP A 134 22.44 -5.22 17.91
CA ASP A 134 23.03 -4.68 19.12
C ASP A 134 22.82 -5.72 20.22
N ASP A 135 23.67 -6.76 20.21
CA ASP A 135 23.45 -8.04 20.90
C ASP A 135 23.38 -7.92 22.44
N ASP A 136 23.80 -6.79 22.99
CA ASP A 136 23.82 -6.49 24.43
C ASP A 136 22.74 -5.46 24.86
N ALA A 137 21.80 -5.13 23.97
CA ALA A 137 20.84 -4.05 24.18
C ALA A 137 19.46 -4.51 24.68
N GLU A 138 18.90 -3.70 25.58
CA GLU A 138 17.46 -3.73 25.87
C GLU A 138 16.65 -3.50 24.57
N PRO A 139 15.49 -4.18 24.40
CA PRO A 139 14.63 -3.99 23.24
C PRO A 139 14.21 -2.54 23.05
N VAL A 140 14.21 -2.11 21.80
CA VAL A 140 13.82 -0.74 21.43
C VAL A 140 12.33 -0.51 21.70
N ARG A 141 12.03 0.40 22.63
CA ARG A 141 10.66 0.68 23.12
C ARG A 141 9.89 1.64 22.21
N ARG A 142 9.51 1.15 21.01
CA ARG A 142 8.76 1.93 20.01
C ARG A 142 7.49 2.59 20.55
N SER A 143 6.78 1.91 21.45
CA SER A 143 5.53 2.40 22.04
C SER A 143 5.76 3.67 22.87
N GLU A 144 6.82 3.70 23.69
CA GLU A 144 7.22 4.87 24.47
C GLU A 144 7.65 6.02 23.56
N THR A 145 8.44 5.73 22.52
CA THR A 145 8.88 6.74 21.55
C THR A 145 7.70 7.38 20.83
N LEU A 146 6.72 6.60 20.38
CA LEU A 146 5.53 7.11 19.72
C LEU A 146 4.69 7.97 20.67
N ARG A 147 4.49 7.53 21.91
CA ARG A 147 3.76 8.32 22.95
C ARG A 147 4.48 9.60 23.33
N ALA A 148 5.81 9.62 23.24
CA ALA A 148 6.64 10.78 23.55
C ALA A 148 6.72 11.82 22.42
N PHE A 149 6.07 11.58 21.27
CA PHE A 149 5.95 12.62 20.25
C PHE A 149 5.19 13.83 20.82
N GLY A 150 5.71 15.03 20.54
CA GLY A 150 5.04 16.26 20.92
C GLY A 150 3.85 16.50 19.99
N PHE A 151 2.73 15.83 20.27
CA PHE A 151 1.49 16.00 19.53
C PHE A 151 0.83 17.35 19.83
N SER A 152 0.08 17.87 18.85
CA SER A 152 -0.71 19.08 19.00
C SER A 152 -1.75 18.93 20.13
N PRO A 153 -2.26 20.03 20.71
CA PRO A 153 -3.32 19.96 21.72
C PRO A 153 -4.56 19.19 21.25
N ALA A 154 -4.96 19.34 19.98
CA ALA A 154 -6.13 18.66 19.42
C ALA A 154 -5.90 17.15 19.28
N VAL A 155 -4.72 16.72 18.82
CA VAL A 155 -4.38 15.29 18.78
C VAL A 155 -4.32 14.70 20.19
N ARG A 156 -3.74 15.42 21.16
CA ARG A 156 -3.74 14.98 22.57
C ARG A 156 -5.15 14.83 23.13
N GLN A 157 -6.05 15.76 22.80
CA GLN A 157 -7.46 15.65 23.19
C GLN A 157 -8.12 14.39 22.63
N ALA A 158 -7.86 14.04 21.37
CA ALA A 158 -8.38 12.81 20.76
C ALA A 158 -7.83 11.55 21.44
N LEU A 159 -6.53 11.50 21.70
CA LEU A 159 -5.89 10.40 22.44
C LEU A 159 -6.44 10.26 23.86
N ASP A 160 -6.59 11.38 24.58
CA ASP A 160 -7.13 11.42 25.94
C ASP A 160 -8.61 11.02 25.99
N ALA A 161 -9.40 11.43 25.00
CA ALA A 161 -10.80 11.02 24.87
C ALA A 161 -10.90 9.50 24.72
N ALA A 162 -10.12 8.92 23.79
CA ALA A 162 -10.04 7.47 23.61
C ALA A 162 -9.59 6.76 24.90
N GLY A 163 -8.66 7.33 25.66
CA GLY A 163 -8.19 6.79 26.94
C GLY A 163 -9.26 6.75 28.05
N LYS A 164 -10.25 7.65 27.98
CA LYS A 164 -11.35 7.75 28.98
C LYS A 164 -12.53 6.83 28.67
N CYS A 165 -12.65 6.32 27.44
CA CYS A 165 -13.74 5.43 27.06
C CYS A 165 -13.73 4.15 27.91
N ARG A 166 -14.89 3.71 28.41
CA ARG A 166 -15.01 2.47 29.20
C ARG A 166 -15.38 1.31 28.29
N PHE A 167 -14.54 0.28 28.24
CA PHE A 167 -14.87 -0.96 27.55
C PHE A 167 -15.78 -1.82 28.43
N PRO A 168 -16.78 -2.50 27.85
CA PRO A 168 -17.70 -3.36 28.61
C PRO A 168 -17.02 -4.63 29.16
N GLY A 169 -15.81 -4.94 28.67
CA GLY A 169 -15.00 -6.07 29.08
C GLY A 169 -13.72 -6.14 28.23
N PRO A 170 -13.01 -7.27 28.27
CA PRO A 170 -11.94 -7.60 27.32
C PRO A 170 -12.37 -7.41 25.86
N MET A 171 -11.57 -6.69 25.08
CA MET A 171 -11.87 -6.43 23.66
C MET A 171 -10.76 -6.89 22.73
N ALA A 172 -11.15 -7.27 21.51
CA ALA A 172 -10.27 -7.39 20.36
C ALA A 172 -10.73 -6.42 19.27
N ALA A 173 -9.79 -5.77 18.59
CA ALA A 173 -10.11 -4.91 17.44
C ALA A 173 -10.14 -5.74 16.15
N LEU A 174 -11.11 -5.48 15.28
CA LEU A 174 -11.15 -5.97 13.90
C LEU A 174 -11.13 -4.76 12.95
N HIS A 175 -10.01 -4.58 12.26
CA HIS A 175 -9.80 -3.47 11.33
C HIS A 175 -10.03 -3.91 9.88
N LEU A 176 -11.14 -3.43 9.30
CA LEU A 176 -11.56 -3.66 7.93
C LEU A 176 -11.09 -2.49 7.04
N ARG A 177 -9.86 -2.62 6.53
CA ARG A 177 -9.27 -1.63 5.62
C ARG A 177 -9.90 -1.75 4.22
N SER A 178 -10.96 -1.00 3.94
CA SER A 178 -11.62 -1.01 2.64
C SER A 178 -11.19 0.15 1.74
N GLY A 179 -11.51 1.39 2.12
CA GLY A 179 -11.10 2.66 1.49
C GLY A 179 -10.70 2.59 0.01
N ASP A 180 -9.49 3.04 -0.30
CA ASP A 180 -8.97 3.10 -1.67
C ASP A 180 -8.67 1.74 -2.30
N ILE A 181 -8.45 0.72 -1.47
CA ILE A 181 -8.09 -0.65 -1.88
C ILE A 181 -9.31 -1.44 -2.34
N VAL A 182 -10.50 -1.17 -1.82
CA VAL A 182 -11.75 -1.84 -2.22
C VAL A 182 -12.64 -0.89 -3.03
N HIS A 183 -12.82 0.35 -2.58
CA HIS A 183 -13.71 1.32 -3.22
C HIS A 183 -12.99 2.22 -4.22
N GLY A 184 -11.69 2.44 -4.05
CA GLY A 184 -10.88 3.31 -4.90
C GLY A 184 -10.21 2.62 -6.09
N HIS A 185 -9.25 3.32 -6.70
CA HIS A 185 -8.50 2.82 -7.85
C HIS A 185 -7.56 1.66 -7.53
N HIS A 186 -7.15 1.49 -6.27
CA HIS A 186 -6.22 0.44 -5.87
C HIS A 186 -6.84 -0.96 -5.89
N ARG A 187 -8.17 -1.09 -5.98
CA ARG A 187 -8.83 -2.40 -6.13
C ARG A 187 -8.44 -3.18 -7.38
N ARG A 188 -7.99 -2.47 -8.43
CA ARG A 188 -7.46 -3.08 -9.66
C ARG A 188 -6.05 -3.63 -9.51
N ARG A 189 -5.39 -3.30 -8.40
CA ARG A 189 -4.00 -3.66 -8.09
C ARG A 189 -4.04 -4.82 -7.10
N LEU A 190 -4.12 -6.03 -7.63
CA LEU A 190 -4.26 -7.29 -6.87
C LEU A 190 -3.18 -7.47 -5.77
N VAL A 191 -2.06 -6.75 -5.89
CA VAL A 191 -0.96 -6.77 -4.92
C VAL A 191 -1.33 -6.15 -3.55
N PHE A 192 -2.45 -5.44 -3.44
CA PHE A 192 -2.94 -4.92 -2.16
C PHE A 192 -3.95 -5.83 -1.46
N ALA A 193 -4.28 -6.99 -2.03
CA ALA A 193 -5.32 -7.86 -1.47
C ALA A 193 -5.00 -8.33 -0.05
N ASP A 194 -3.72 -8.48 0.29
CA ASP A 194 -3.26 -8.87 1.64
C ASP A 194 -3.40 -7.77 2.69
N LYS A 195 -3.62 -6.53 2.27
CA LYS A 195 -3.85 -5.39 3.18
C LYS A 195 -5.26 -5.36 3.77
N VAL A 196 -6.17 -6.18 3.26
CA VAL A 196 -7.59 -6.16 3.56
C VAL A 196 -8.00 -7.51 4.12
N ILE A 197 -8.71 -7.50 5.26
CA ILE A 197 -9.55 -8.64 5.65
C ILE A 197 -10.87 -8.45 4.91
N PRO A 198 -11.32 -9.40 4.05
CA PRO A 198 -12.62 -9.32 3.42
C PRO A 198 -13.72 -9.13 4.47
N SER A 199 -14.59 -8.14 4.28
CA SER A 199 -15.72 -7.90 5.18
C SER A 199 -16.68 -9.10 5.28
N THR A 200 -16.73 -9.93 4.23
CA THR A 200 -17.43 -11.21 4.18
C THR A 200 -16.86 -12.29 5.12
N LEU A 201 -15.68 -12.10 5.69
CA LEU A 201 -15.11 -12.97 6.72
C LEU A 201 -15.41 -12.46 8.14
N ALA A 202 -15.87 -11.22 8.29
CA ALA A 202 -15.93 -10.54 9.58
C ALA A 202 -16.87 -11.22 10.59
N LYS A 203 -18.04 -11.72 10.18
CA LYS A 203 -18.98 -12.43 11.06
C LYS A 203 -18.34 -13.65 11.73
N ALA A 204 -17.57 -14.43 10.97
CA ALA A 204 -16.86 -15.58 11.51
C ALA A 204 -15.73 -15.20 12.46
N ILE A 205 -14.98 -14.12 12.17
CA ILE A 205 -13.96 -13.60 13.09
C ILE A 205 -14.62 -13.13 14.40
N VAL A 206 -15.71 -12.37 14.33
CA VAL A 206 -16.44 -11.91 15.53
C VAL A 206 -16.94 -13.10 16.35
N SER A 207 -17.50 -14.13 15.70
CA SER A 207 -17.97 -15.34 16.36
C SER A 207 -16.84 -16.10 17.07
N ASP A 208 -15.69 -16.30 16.41
CA ASP A 208 -14.52 -16.94 17.02
C ASP A 208 -14.00 -16.13 18.23
N LEU A 209 -13.88 -14.81 18.10
CA LEU A 209 -13.45 -13.93 19.19
C LEU A 209 -14.42 -13.97 20.38
N SER A 210 -15.73 -13.95 20.10
CA SER A 210 -16.77 -14.05 21.12
C SER A 210 -16.70 -15.38 21.87
N SER A 211 -16.42 -16.50 21.18
CA SER A 211 -16.22 -17.82 21.81
C SER A 211 -15.04 -17.86 22.79
N ARG A 212 -14.08 -16.93 22.64
CA ARG A 212 -12.93 -16.73 23.53
C ARG A 212 -13.18 -15.69 24.63
N GLY A 213 -14.42 -15.20 24.76
CA GLY A 213 -14.81 -14.19 25.74
C GLY A 213 -14.37 -12.76 25.40
N LEU A 214 -14.07 -12.48 24.14
CA LEU A 214 -13.66 -11.14 23.68
C LEU A 214 -14.81 -10.45 22.95
N THR A 215 -15.10 -9.20 23.35
CA THR A 215 -15.99 -8.32 22.59
C THR A 215 -15.22 -7.72 21.41
N THR A 216 -15.81 -7.72 20.22
CA THR A 216 -15.15 -7.15 19.04
C THR A 216 -15.44 -5.65 18.90
N LEU A 217 -14.38 -4.85 18.76
CA LEU A 217 -14.44 -3.46 18.27
C LEU A 217 -14.21 -3.48 16.75
N LEU A 218 -15.20 -3.03 15.97
CA LEU A 218 -15.12 -2.86 14.52
C LEU A 218 -14.58 -1.48 14.16
N ILE A 219 -13.58 -1.45 13.29
CA ILE A 219 -12.99 -0.23 12.73
C ILE A 219 -12.91 -0.39 11.21
N GLY A 220 -13.40 0.58 10.45
CA GLY A 220 -13.40 0.51 8.99
C GLY A 220 -13.99 1.75 8.35
N GLN A 221 -13.82 1.88 7.04
CA GLN A 221 -14.21 3.08 6.29
C GLN A 221 -15.61 2.97 5.66
N ASP A 222 -16.15 1.76 5.50
CA ASP A 222 -17.48 1.54 4.94
C ASP A 222 -18.53 1.41 6.06
N HIS A 223 -19.13 2.53 6.44
CA HIS A 223 -20.09 2.58 7.55
C HIS A 223 -21.31 1.68 7.35
N ALA A 224 -21.79 1.50 6.12
CA ALA A 224 -22.94 0.64 5.86
C ALA A 224 -22.62 -0.83 6.14
N THR A 225 -21.46 -1.30 5.70
CA THR A 225 -20.97 -2.65 6.05
C THR A 225 -20.74 -2.80 7.55
N LEU A 226 -20.21 -1.76 8.23
CA LEU A 226 -20.04 -1.81 9.69
C LEU A 226 -21.39 -1.85 10.44
N ASP A 227 -22.41 -1.13 9.97
CA ASP A 227 -23.77 -1.18 10.53
C ASP A 227 -24.38 -2.57 10.39
N TYR A 228 -24.29 -3.16 9.20
CA TYR A 228 -24.73 -4.54 8.96
C TYR A 228 -24.01 -5.52 9.89
N LEU A 229 -22.67 -5.48 9.95
CA LEU A 229 -21.89 -6.37 10.79
C LEU A 229 -22.20 -6.20 12.29
N LYS A 230 -22.41 -4.96 12.75
CA LYS A 230 -22.86 -4.69 14.12
C LYS A 230 -24.22 -5.32 14.40
N ALA A 231 -25.20 -5.12 13.51
CA ALA A 231 -26.55 -5.68 13.68
C ALA A 231 -26.54 -7.21 13.74
N GLU A 232 -25.74 -7.85 12.89
CA GLU A 232 -25.68 -9.31 12.78
C GLU A 232 -24.86 -9.99 13.88
N THR A 233 -23.95 -9.28 14.54
CA THR A 233 -22.97 -9.90 15.45
C THR A 233 -22.96 -9.34 16.86
N GLY A 234 -23.60 -8.18 17.09
CA GLY A 234 -23.51 -7.46 18.35
C GLY A 234 -22.14 -6.82 18.63
N ALA A 235 -21.23 -6.80 17.64
CA ALA A 235 -19.96 -6.10 17.77
C ALA A 235 -20.15 -4.59 17.96
N LEU A 236 -19.18 -3.95 18.60
CA LEU A 236 -19.21 -2.51 18.86
C LEU A 236 -18.45 -1.76 17.78
N ARG A 237 -18.84 -0.51 17.52
CA ARG A 237 -18.16 0.41 16.60
C ARG A 237 -17.42 1.47 17.39
N THR A 238 -16.47 2.15 16.73
CA THR A 238 -15.78 3.33 17.29
C THR A 238 -16.76 4.45 17.66
N ASP A 239 -17.89 4.57 16.96
CA ASP A 239 -18.97 5.51 17.27
C ASP A 239 -19.61 5.25 18.64
N ASP A 240 -19.66 4.00 19.11
CA ASP A 240 -20.19 3.65 20.44
C ASP A 240 -19.30 4.19 21.58
N PHE A 241 -18.11 4.66 21.23
CA PHE A 241 -17.13 5.22 22.15
C PHE A 241 -16.91 6.72 21.95
N GLY A 242 -17.66 7.38 21.05
CA GLY A 242 -17.57 8.82 20.81
C GLY A 242 -16.73 9.23 19.59
N ALA A 243 -16.45 8.33 18.64
CA ALA A 243 -15.75 8.71 17.40
C ALA A 243 -16.47 9.83 16.62
N GLY A 244 -17.80 9.93 16.77
CA GLY A 244 -18.61 11.00 16.18
C GLY A 244 -18.19 12.41 16.58
N ASP A 245 -17.53 12.59 17.72
CA ASP A 245 -17.04 13.91 18.19
C ASP A 245 -15.92 14.47 17.30
N PHE A 246 -15.26 13.62 16.50
CA PHE A 246 -14.16 13.98 15.60
C PHE A 246 -14.57 13.96 14.13
N LYS A 247 -15.87 13.84 13.83
CA LYS A 247 -16.39 13.75 12.47
C LYS A 247 -16.03 15.00 11.66
N GLY A 248 -15.44 14.80 10.48
CA GLY A 248 -14.94 15.88 9.62
C GLY A 248 -13.50 16.30 9.90
N GLU A 249 -12.88 15.78 10.96
CA GLU A 249 -11.46 15.94 11.28
C GLU A 249 -10.74 14.60 11.11
N GLU A 250 -10.40 14.25 9.87
CA GLU A 250 -9.85 12.93 9.50
C GLU A 250 -8.62 12.53 10.34
N ALA A 251 -7.70 13.47 10.59
CA ALA A 251 -6.52 13.20 11.40
C ALA A 251 -6.89 12.89 12.86
N LEU A 252 -7.81 13.65 13.46
CA LEU A 252 -8.23 13.43 14.85
C LEU A 252 -9.02 12.13 14.99
N SER A 253 -9.92 11.85 14.05
CA SER A 253 -10.63 10.56 13.95
C SER A 253 -9.63 9.41 13.91
N ALA A 254 -8.59 9.53 13.07
CA ALA A 254 -7.55 8.52 12.96
C ALA A 254 -6.79 8.28 14.28
N PHE A 255 -6.39 9.35 14.99
CA PHE A 255 -5.72 9.20 16.28
C PHE A 255 -6.63 8.60 17.35
N PHE A 256 -7.89 9.02 17.40
CA PHE A 256 -8.88 8.49 18.34
C PHE A 256 -9.09 6.98 18.14
N GLU A 257 -9.34 6.55 16.91
CA GLU A 257 -9.54 5.14 16.58
C GLU A 257 -8.29 4.29 16.80
N MET A 258 -7.09 4.77 16.40
CA MET A 258 -5.83 4.08 16.70
C MET A 258 -5.63 3.91 18.21
N ALA A 259 -5.99 4.92 19.00
CA ALA A 259 -5.91 4.84 20.46
C ALA A 259 -6.94 3.89 21.07
N LEU A 260 -8.15 3.77 20.52
CA LEU A 260 -9.10 2.73 20.94
C LEU A 260 -8.58 1.32 20.62
N MET A 261 -8.05 1.12 19.41
CA MET A 261 -7.44 -0.15 18.99
C MET A 261 -6.25 -0.53 19.88
N ALA A 262 -5.40 0.44 20.23
CA ALA A 262 -4.25 0.26 21.11
C ALA A 262 -4.61 -0.20 22.54
N ARG A 263 -5.87 -0.05 22.95
CA ARG A 263 -6.37 -0.50 24.26
C ARG A 263 -6.99 -1.90 24.22
N CYS A 264 -7.18 -2.48 23.04
CA CYS A 264 -7.67 -3.86 22.90
C CYS A 264 -6.55 -4.86 23.24
N GLN A 265 -6.91 -6.09 23.60
CA GLN A 265 -5.91 -7.14 23.90
C GLN A 265 -5.13 -7.59 22.66
N GLN A 266 -5.76 -7.49 21.49
CA GLN A 266 -5.18 -7.83 20.20
C GLN A 266 -5.92 -7.10 19.08
N ILE A 267 -5.26 -6.98 17.93
CA ILE A 267 -5.78 -6.38 16.71
C ILE A 267 -5.78 -7.45 15.61
N HIS A 268 -6.93 -7.66 14.97
CA HIS A 268 -7.08 -8.44 13.75
C HIS A 268 -7.15 -7.48 12.56
N ALA A 269 -6.16 -7.55 11.67
CA ALA A 269 -6.07 -6.69 10.49
C ALA A 269 -5.35 -7.39 9.35
N GLY A 270 -5.55 -6.91 8.12
CA GLY A 270 -4.62 -7.22 7.02
C GLY A 270 -3.27 -6.51 7.22
N GLY A 271 -2.45 -6.44 6.19
CA GLY A 271 -1.23 -5.62 6.13
C GLY A 271 -1.45 -4.09 6.17
N SER A 272 -2.31 -3.60 7.08
CA SER A 272 -2.64 -2.18 7.26
C SER A 272 -1.62 -1.51 8.19
N ILE A 273 -0.89 -0.52 7.66
CA ILE A 273 0.04 0.28 8.46
C ILE A 273 -0.68 1.05 9.57
N TYR A 274 -1.95 1.41 9.37
CA TYR A 274 -2.78 2.02 10.40
C TYR A 274 -2.92 1.11 11.64
N ALA A 275 -3.22 -0.17 11.41
CA ALA A 275 -3.30 -1.16 12.49
C ALA A 275 -1.92 -1.42 13.13
N ALA A 276 -0.85 -1.39 12.34
CA ALA A 276 0.52 -1.51 12.85
C ALA A 276 0.89 -0.34 13.79
N VAL A 277 0.47 0.89 13.49
CA VAL A 277 0.67 2.04 14.40
C VAL A 277 -0.10 1.84 15.71
N ALA A 278 -1.36 1.41 15.65
CA ALA A 278 -2.14 1.12 16.85
C ALA A 278 -1.52 -0.01 17.70
N SER A 279 -1.00 -1.04 17.05
CA SER A 279 -0.25 -2.13 17.69
C SER A 279 0.98 -1.63 18.42
N VAL A 280 1.80 -0.80 17.76
CA VAL A 280 2.97 -0.17 18.39
C VAL A 280 2.55 0.77 19.52
N MET A 281 1.47 1.54 19.36
CA MET A 281 0.97 2.47 20.37
C MET A 281 0.55 1.75 21.66
N GLY A 282 -0.13 0.62 21.52
CA GLY A 282 -0.65 -0.19 22.62
C GLY A 282 0.32 -1.22 23.18
N ASP A 283 1.38 -1.53 22.43
CA ASP A 283 2.21 -2.72 22.66
C ASP A 283 1.38 -4.03 22.63
N VAL A 284 0.48 -4.11 21.66
CA VAL A 284 -0.49 -5.21 21.51
C VAL A 284 -0.29 -5.91 20.17
N PRO A 285 -0.48 -7.24 20.08
CA PRO A 285 -0.25 -7.98 18.84
C PRO A 285 -1.24 -7.54 17.75
N CYS A 286 -0.72 -7.37 16.52
CA CYS A 286 -1.51 -7.23 15.30
C CYS A 286 -1.34 -8.47 14.43
N VAL A 287 -2.40 -9.25 14.32
CA VAL A 287 -2.40 -10.55 13.63
C VAL A 287 -3.38 -10.54 12.46
N GLY A 288 -3.09 -11.34 11.44
CA GLY A 288 -4.00 -11.54 10.31
C GLY A 288 -5.08 -12.57 10.63
N ALA A 289 -6.10 -12.64 9.76
CA ALA A 289 -7.14 -13.67 9.83
C ALA A 289 -6.59 -15.11 9.79
N SER A 290 -5.36 -15.31 9.30
CA SER A 290 -4.65 -16.59 9.31
C SER A 290 -4.35 -17.11 10.73
N ALA A 291 -4.41 -16.26 11.75
CA ALA A 291 -4.31 -16.69 13.15
C ALA A 291 -5.57 -17.41 13.65
N LEU A 292 -6.69 -17.27 12.94
CA LEU A 292 -7.98 -17.85 13.30
C LEU A 292 -8.37 -18.98 12.34
N PHE A 293 -8.12 -18.80 11.04
CA PHE A 293 -8.56 -19.72 10.00
C PHE A 293 -7.42 -20.06 9.04
N SER A 294 -7.39 -21.31 8.57
CA SER A 294 -6.58 -21.64 7.40
C SER A 294 -7.07 -20.87 6.18
N LYS A 295 -6.21 -20.69 5.17
CA LYS A 295 -6.56 -20.03 3.90
C LYS A 295 -7.79 -20.66 3.24
N SER A 296 -7.81 -21.98 3.13
CA SER A 296 -8.92 -22.72 2.52
C SER A 296 -10.20 -22.57 3.35
N ARG A 297 -10.12 -22.62 4.69
CA ARG A 297 -11.28 -22.43 5.55
C ARG A 297 -11.84 -21.01 5.47
N ALA A 298 -10.98 -19.99 5.45
CA ALA A 298 -11.39 -18.61 5.27
C ALA A 298 -12.10 -18.40 3.92
N ALA A 299 -11.58 -18.98 2.85
CA ALA A 299 -12.20 -18.92 1.53
C ALA A 299 -13.57 -19.61 1.48
N GLU A 300 -13.73 -20.77 2.14
CA GLU A 300 -15.03 -21.43 2.29
C GLU A 300 -16.05 -20.54 2.99
N ILE A 301 -15.70 -19.98 4.16
CA ILE A 301 -16.57 -19.09 4.93
C ILE A 301 -17.01 -17.89 4.07
N ILE A 302 -16.07 -17.27 3.36
CA ILE A 302 -16.37 -16.13 2.47
C ILE A 302 -17.38 -16.53 1.40
N LEU A 303 -17.22 -17.70 0.77
CA LEU A 303 -18.13 -18.18 -0.27
C LEU A 303 -19.49 -18.62 0.26
N GLU A 304 -19.55 -19.13 1.49
CA GLU A 304 -20.80 -19.44 2.21
C GLU A 304 -21.57 -18.15 2.52
N GLU A 305 -20.90 -17.15 3.09
CA GLU A 305 -21.49 -15.84 3.38
C GLU A 305 -21.98 -15.16 2.10
N LEU A 306 -21.16 -15.14 1.04
CA LEU A 306 -21.55 -14.56 -0.24
C LEU A 306 -22.74 -15.31 -0.88
N ARG A 307 -22.89 -16.61 -0.67
CA ARG A 307 -24.03 -17.36 -1.21
C ARG A 307 -25.34 -16.95 -0.55
N ALA A 308 -25.30 -16.68 0.76
CA ALA A 308 -26.49 -16.37 1.55
C ALA A 308 -26.80 -14.86 1.57
N HIS A 309 -25.78 -14.01 1.58
CA HIS A 309 -25.88 -12.60 1.98
C HIS A 309 -25.21 -11.61 1.01
N GLN A 310 -24.96 -11.98 -0.25
CA GLN A 310 -24.26 -11.09 -1.20
C GLN A 310 -24.85 -9.68 -1.28
N SER A 311 -26.18 -9.57 -1.22
CA SER A 311 -26.92 -8.31 -1.33
C SER A 311 -26.79 -7.40 -0.10
N ASP A 312 -26.35 -7.95 1.03
CA ASP A 312 -26.22 -7.23 2.29
C ASP A 312 -24.89 -6.46 2.37
N TYR A 313 -23.96 -6.76 1.46
CA TYR A 313 -22.69 -6.08 1.30
C TYR A 313 -22.73 -5.06 0.15
N HIS A 314 -21.91 -4.01 0.27
CA HIS A 314 -21.63 -3.16 -0.89
C HIS A 314 -21.08 -4.00 -2.06
N PRO A 315 -21.48 -3.77 -3.32
CA PRO A 315 -21.05 -4.61 -4.45
C PRO A 315 -19.54 -4.77 -4.57
N LEU A 316 -18.76 -3.72 -4.27
CA LEU A 316 -17.30 -3.80 -4.31
C LEU A 316 -16.70 -4.64 -3.17
N GLU A 317 -17.33 -4.67 -1.98
CA GLU A 317 -16.93 -5.54 -0.88
C GLU A 317 -17.20 -7.01 -1.22
N ALA A 318 -18.37 -7.29 -1.81
CA ALA A 318 -18.71 -8.62 -2.27
C ALA A 318 -17.80 -9.09 -3.43
N ALA A 319 -17.52 -8.21 -4.39
CA ALA A 319 -16.56 -8.48 -5.47
C ALA A 319 -15.16 -8.79 -4.90
N PHE A 320 -14.73 -8.04 -3.88
CA PHE A 320 -13.46 -8.27 -3.22
C PHE A 320 -13.42 -9.62 -2.50
N GLY A 321 -14.53 -10.08 -1.90
CA GLY A 321 -14.62 -11.44 -1.33
C GLY A 321 -14.34 -12.54 -2.35
N TYR A 322 -14.93 -12.46 -3.55
CA TYR A 322 -14.63 -13.38 -4.66
C TYR A 322 -13.18 -13.24 -5.15
N GLN A 323 -12.67 -12.01 -5.30
CA GLN A 323 -11.28 -11.75 -5.69
C GLN A 323 -10.30 -12.36 -4.69
N TRP A 324 -10.51 -12.14 -3.39
CA TRP A 324 -9.64 -12.66 -2.34
C TRP A 324 -9.65 -14.18 -2.31
N THR A 325 -10.83 -14.79 -2.48
CA THR A 325 -10.98 -16.25 -2.57
C THR A 325 -10.22 -16.82 -3.76
N LEU A 326 -10.36 -16.21 -4.95
CA LEU A 326 -9.61 -16.60 -6.14
C LEU A 326 -8.10 -16.55 -5.89
N LEU A 327 -7.57 -15.44 -5.38
CA LEU A 327 -6.13 -15.26 -5.14
C LEU A 327 -5.59 -16.23 -4.10
N THR A 328 -6.42 -16.61 -3.12
CA THR A 328 -6.05 -17.51 -2.04
C THR A 328 -5.99 -18.95 -2.52
N LEU A 329 -6.94 -19.36 -3.37
CA LEU A 329 -7.09 -20.74 -3.83
C LEU A 329 -6.54 -20.97 -5.25
N GLU A 330 -5.87 -19.99 -5.85
CA GLU A 330 -5.51 -20.01 -7.28
C GLU A 330 -4.74 -21.27 -7.71
N ASP A 331 -3.91 -21.82 -6.82
CA ASP A 331 -3.12 -23.02 -7.08
C ASP A 331 -3.87 -24.33 -6.74
N GLU A 332 -5.04 -24.25 -6.10
CA GLU A 332 -5.83 -25.37 -5.57
C GLU A 332 -7.11 -25.63 -6.38
N ILE A 333 -7.54 -24.70 -7.23
CA ILE A 333 -8.81 -24.79 -7.97
C ILE A 333 -8.62 -25.02 -9.47
N SER A 334 -9.61 -25.65 -10.10
CA SER A 334 -9.63 -25.82 -11.55
C SER A 334 -9.81 -24.49 -12.29
N PRO A 335 -9.35 -24.38 -13.55
CA PRO A 335 -9.61 -23.21 -14.39
C PRO A 335 -11.10 -22.86 -14.48
N ALA A 336 -11.98 -23.86 -14.57
CA ALA A 336 -13.43 -23.66 -14.60
C ALA A 336 -13.94 -22.98 -13.31
N ARG A 337 -13.48 -23.43 -12.14
CA ARG A 337 -13.85 -22.81 -10.85
C ARG A 337 -13.28 -21.39 -10.72
N ALA A 338 -12.05 -21.15 -11.17
CA ALA A 338 -11.47 -19.82 -11.22
C ALA A 338 -12.31 -18.85 -12.08
N ARG A 339 -12.78 -19.31 -13.26
CA ARG A 339 -13.67 -18.52 -14.14
C ARG A 339 -15.02 -18.22 -13.48
N GLU A 340 -15.60 -19.14 -12.73
CA GLU A 340 -16.86 -18.90 -12.01
C GLU A 340 -16.70 -17.77 -10.97
N LEU A 341 -15.62 -17.82 -10.17
CA LEU A 341 -15.32 -16.78 -9.17
C LEU A 341 -15.07 -15.43 -9.84
N LEU A 342 -14.30 -15.42 -10.92
CA LEU A 342 -14.03 -14.20 -11.70
C LEU A 342 -15.29 -13.61 -12.32
N ALA A 343 -16.20 -14.44 -12.84
CA ALA A 343 -17.46 -13.97 -13.41
C ALA A 343 -18.34 -13.29 -12.35
N LYS A 344 -18.43 -13.89 -11.16
CA LYS A 344 -19.16 -13.29 -10.02
C LYS A 344 -18.53 -11.98 -9.57
N ALA A 345 -17.20 -11.93 -9.44
CA ALA A 345 -16.49 -10.71 -9.11
C ALA A 345 -16.70 -9.60 -10.17
N GLN A 346 -16.65 -9.95 -11.45
CA GLN A 346 -16.80 -9.01 -12.56
C GLN A 346 -18.22 -8.48 -12.70
N MET A 347 -19.25 -9.28 -12.40
CA MET A 347 -20.63 -8.80 -12.34
C MET A 347 -20.81 -7.69 -11.29
N LEU A 348 -20.10 -7.79 -10.16
CA LEU A 348 -20.19 -6.85 -9.05
C LEU A 348 -19.25 -5.63 -9.20
N ASP A 349 -18.08 -5.81 -9.82
CA ASP A 349 -17.14 -4.73 -10.17
C ASP A 349 -16.69 -4.84 -11.64
N PRO A 350 -17.53 -4.42 -12.60
CA PRO A 350 -17.25 -4.55 -14.03
C PRO A 350 -16.14 -3.60 -14.51
N ARG A 351 -15.64 -2.72 -13.65
CA ARG A 351 -14.57 -1.77 -13.96
C ARG A 351 -13.19 -2.27 -13.52
N ASN A 352 -13.08 -3.48 -13.00
CA ASN A 352 -11.80 -4.06 -12.59
C ASN A 352 -11.17 -4.87 -13.72
N ASP A 353 -10.32 -4.20 -14.51
CA ASP A 353 -9.62 -4.81 -15.65
C ASP A 353 -8.69 -5.98 -15.24
N ALA A 354 -8.38 -6.15 -13.94
CA ALA A 354 -7.60 -7.28 -13.47
C ALA A 354 -8.36 -8.61 -13.63
N TYR A 355 -9.69 -8.58 -13.56
CA TYR A 355 -10.52 -9.78 -13.74
C TYR A 355 -10.47 -10.29 -15.18
N ASP A 356 -10.51 -9.40 -16.17
CA ASP A 356 -10.35 -9.78 -17.58
C ASP A 356 -8.99 -10.43 -17.86
N LEU A 357 -7.92 -9.89 -17.26
CA LEU A 357 -6.58 -10.48 -17.40
C LEU A 357 -6.50 -11.88 -16.79
N LYS A 358 -7.04 -12.07 -15.58
CA LYS A 358 -7.11 -13.37 -14.91
C LYS A 358 -8.04 -14.34 -15.65
N MET A 359 -9.13 -13.85 -16.24
CA MET A 359 -10.05 -14.65 -17.05
C MET A 359 -9.37 -15.14 -18.33
N ALA A 360 -8.66 -14.26 -19.04
CA ALA A 360 -7.89 -14.63 -20.22
C ALA A 360 -6.81 -15.67 -19.87
N ALA A 361 -6.09 -15.48 -18.77
CA ALA A 361 -5.12 -16.46 -18.28
C ALA A 361 -5.77 -17.83 -17.98
N ALA A 362 -6.95 -17.84 -17.34
CA ALA A 362 -7.70 -19.07 -17.09
C ALA A 362 -8.15 -19.77 -18.39
N CYS A 363 -8.57 -19.02 -19.42
CA CYS A 363 -8.87 -19.57 -20.75
C CYS A 363 -7.64 -20.20 -21.41
N PHE A 364 -6.48 -19.55 -21.34
CA PHE A 364 -5.23 -20.09 -21.89
C PHE A 364 -4.80 -21.38 -21.18
N ARG A 365 -4.96 -21.46 -19.85
CA ARG A 365 -4.67 -22.69 -19.08
C ARG A 365 -5.55 -23.86 -19.47
N ASP A 366 -6.80 -23.59 -19.83
CA ASP A 366 -7.81 -24.60 -20.16
C ASP A 366 -7.77 -25.03 -21.63
N GLY A 367 -6.77 -24.57 -22.40
CA GLY A 367 -6.67 -24.88 -23.83
C GLY A 367 -7.70 -24.16 -24.71
N ASP A 368 -8.33 -23.09 -24.23
CA ASP A 368 -9.24 -22.24 -25.00
C ASP A 368 -8.62 -20.85 -25.29
N PRO A 369 -7.62 -20.78 -26.19
CA PRO A 369 -6.99 -19.52 -26.49
C PRO A 369 -7.87 -18.58 -27.32
N ALA A 370 -8.91 -19.09 -27.99
CA ALA A 370 -9.85 -18.26 -28.75
C ALA A 370 -10.62 -17.32 -27.81
N SER A 371 -11.18 -17.84 -26.71
CA SER A 371 -11.85 -17.03 -25.70
C SER A 371 -10.90 -16.09 -24.97
N GLY A 372 -9.73 -16.58 -24.56
CA GLY A 372 -8.72 -15.74 -23.90
C GLY A 372 -8.30 -14.55 -24.76
N GLU A 373 -8.09 -14.80 -26.05
CA GLU A 373 -7.73 -13.77 -27.02
C GLU A 373 -8.87 -12.77 -27.27
N ALA A 374 -10.12 -13.24 -27.34
CA ALA A 374 -11.30 -12.39 -27.50
C ALA A 374 -11.45 -11.41 -26.32
N ILE A 375 -11.20 -11.87 -25.09
CA ILE A 375 -11.22 -11.04 -23.88
C ILE A 375 -10.14 -9.95 -23.97
N LEU A 376 -8.89 -10.32 -24.25
CA LEU A 376 -7.79 -9.36 -24.38
C LEU A 376 -8.03 -8.35 -25.49
N LYS A 377 -8.58 -8.80 -26.63
CA LYS A 377 -8.95 -7.95 -27.75
C LYS A 377 -9.99 -6.92 -27.34
N SER A 378 -11.09 -7.35 -26.72
CA SER A 378 -12.16 -6.48 -26.26
C SER A 378 -11.61 -5.40 -25.32
N LEU A 379 -10.84 -5.81 -24.32
CA LEU A 379 -10.25 -4.92 -23.32
C LEU A 379 -9.27 -3.92 -23.93
N MET A 380 -8.30 -4.40 -24.74
CA MET A 380 -7.33 -3.52 -25.40
C MET A 380 -8.00 -2.53 -26.33
N THR A 381 -8.97 -2.98 -27.14
CA THR A 381 -9.68 -2.09 -28.06
C THR A 381 -10.48 -1.04 -27.31
N SER A 382 -11.23 -1.42 -26.28
CA SER A 382 -12.01 -0.50 -25.43
C SER A 382 -11.11 0.58 -24.80
N GLN A 383 -10.03 0.17 -24.11
CA GLN A 383 -9.11 1.11 -23.48
C GLN A 383 -8.36 1.99 -24.49
N SER A 384 -8.10 1.49 -25.70
CA SER A 384 -7.42 2.26 -26.74
C SER A 384 -8.27 3.37 -27.35
N ARG A 385 -9.61 3.27 -27.27
CA ARG A 385 -10.56 4.31 -27.72
C ARG A 385 -10.54 5.51 -26.77
N THR A 386 -10.40 5.25 -25.47
CA THR A 386 -10.36 6.30 -24.43
C THR A 386 -8.95 6.85 -24.20
N ARG A 387 -7.91 6.05 -24.48
CA ARG A 387 -6.51 6.43 -24.29
C ARG A 387 -5.65 6.05 -25.49
N SER A 388 -5.12 7.07 -26.16
CA SER A 388 -4.23 6.87 -27.31
C SER A 388 -2.80 6.44 -26.94
N LYS A 389 -2.42 6.52 -25.66
CA LYS A 389 -1.04 6.28 -25.18
C LYS A 389 -0.86 4.87 -24.59
N ILE A 390 0.29 4.26 -24.89
CA ILE A 390 0.78 3.02 -24.25
C ILE A 390 1.73 3.39 -23.08
N PRO A 391 1.66 2.72 -21.93
CA PRO A 391 0.78 1.58 -21.61
C PRO A 391 -0.70 1.95 -21.51
N LEU A 392 -1.55 0.98 -21.91
CA LEU A 392 -2.98 0.96 -21.58
C LEU A 392 -3.14 0.57 -20.10
N PRO A 393 -4.25 0.94 -19.43
CA PRO A 393 -4.49 0.57 -18.02
C PRO A 393 -4.27 -0.91 -17.71
N MET A 394 -4.72 -1.84 -18.57
CA MET A 394 -4.47 -3.28 -18.37
C MET A 394 -2.99 -3.65 -18.36
N MET A 395 -2.15 -2.91 -19.10
CA MET A 395 -0.71 -3.17 -19.13
C MET A 395 -0.01 -2.65 -17.88
N ASP A 396 -0.54 -1.60 -17.25
CA ASP A 396 -0.03 -1.14 -15.96
C ASP A 396 -0.24 -2.24 -14.90
N ILE A 397 -1.41 -2.92 -14.89
CA ILE A 397 -1.71 -4.06 -14.01
C ILE A 397 -0.71 -5.21 -14.21
N LEU A 398 -0.34 -5.51 -15.47
CA LEU A 398 0.62 -6.58 -15.78
C LEU A 398 2.02 -6.35 -15.21
N THR A 399 2.34 -5.13 -14.80
CA THR A 399 3.67 -4.71 -14.35
C THR A 399 3.70 -4.19 -12.92
N ASP A 400 2.55 -4.23 -12.24
CA ASP A 400 2.36 -3.57 -10.96
C ASP A 400 3.00 -4.33 -9.80
N ARG A 401 4.06 -3.76 -9.21
CA ARG A 401 4.83 -4.40 -8.13
C ARG A 401 4.66 -3.67 -6.81
N LEU A 402 4.57 -4.44 -5.72
CA LEU A 402 4.69 -3.97 -4.35
C LEU A 402 5.60 -4.92 -3.57
N GLY A 403 6.59 -4.38 -2.84
CA GLY A 403 7.54 -5.20 -2.06
C GLY A 403 8.28 -6.26 -2.89
N GLY A 404 8.48 -6.01 -4.19
CA GLY A 404 9.11 -6.97 -5.12
C GLY A 404 8.18 -8.06 -5.67
N ARG A 405 6.96 -8.22 -5.14
CA ARG A 405 5.98 -9.22 -5.59
C ARG A 405 5.10 -8.69 -6.72
N LEU A 406 4.68 -9.58 -7.62
CA LEU A 406 3.76 -9.31 -8.73
C LEU A 406 2.68 -10.41 -8.77
N THR A 407 1.44 -10.07 -8.41
CA THR A 407 0.37 -11.08 -8.27
C THR A 407 0.02 -11.80 -9.57
N ILE A 408 0.23 -11.15 -10.72
CA ILE A 408 -0.04 -11.73 -12.05
C ILE A 408 1.15 -12.54 -12.61
N GLU A 409 2.28 -12.59 -11.90
CA GLU A 409 3.48 -13.28 -12.38
C GLU A 409 3.23 -14.76 -12.66
N LYS A 410 2.35 -15.38 -11.85
CA LYS A 410 1.88 -16.77 -12.03
C LYS A 410 1.18 -17.02 -13.37
N ASP A 411 0.67 -15.98 -14.02
CA ASP A 411 -0.03 -16.07 -15.30
C ASP A 411 0.91 -15.87 -16.50
N PHE A 412 2.15 -15.44 -16.30
CA PHE A 412 3.02 -15.04 -17.41
C PHE A 412 3.30 -16.16 -18.40
N GLU A 413 3.54 -17.38 -17.91
CA GLU A 413 3.85 -18.51 -18.79
C GLU A 413 2.69 -18.82 -19.74
N VAL A 414 1.43 -18.66 -19.31
CA VAL A 414 0.28 -18.92 -20.18
C VAL A 414 0.10 -17.82 -21.23
N PHE A 415 0.41 -16.56 -20.89
CA PHE A 415 0.49 -15.49 -21.88
C PHE A 415 1.62 -15.73 -22.90
N PHE A 416 2.80 -16.17 -22.45
CA PHE A 416 3.92 -16.47 -23.32
C PHE A 416 3.64 -17.67 -24.23
N ALA A 417 3.00 -18.72 -23.71
CA ALA A 417 2.57 -19.87 -24.50
C ALA A 417 1.60 -19.45 -25.61
N ALA A 418 0.56 -18.69 -25.26
CA ALA A 418 -0.40 -18.16 -26.24
C ALA A 418 0.29 -17.24 -27.28
N ALA A 419 1.20 -16.37 -26.85
CA ALA A 419 1.98 -15.52 -27.75
C ALA A 419 2.84 -16.35 -28.73
N LYS A 420 3.50 -17.41 -28.25
CA LYS A 420 4.29 -18.32 -29.10
C LYS A 420 3.42 -19.05 -30.12
N ALA A 421 2.20 -19.43 -29.72
CA ALA A 421 1.20 -20.06 -30.58
C ALA A 421 0.56 -19.11 -31.60
N GLY A 422 0.88 -17.81 -31.57
CA GLY A 422 0.44 -16.85 -32.57
C GLY A 422 -0.83 -16.08 -32.20
N HIS A 423 -1.16 -15.96 -30.91
CA HIS A 423 -2.26 -15.11 -30.45
C HIS A 423 -1.78 -13.65 -30.28
N PRO A 424 -2.16 -12.71 -31.17
CA PRO A 424 -1.59 -11.37 -31.22
C PRO A 424 -1.81 -10.49 -29.97
N TYR A 425 -2.97 -10.53 -29.31
CA TYR A 425 -3.23 -9.76 -28.09
C TYR A 425 -2.49 -10.35 -26.89
N ALA A 426 -2.39 -11.68 -26.78
CA ALA A 426 -1.45 -12.31 -25.83
C ALA A 426 0.01 -11.92 -26.11
N MET A 427 0.40 -11.83 -27.38
CA MET A 427 1.73 -11.37 -27.81
C MET A 427 1.99 -9.90 -27.46
N ALA A 428 0.98 -9.04 -27.56
CA ALA A 428 1.01 -7.65 -27.12
C ALA A 428 1.27 -7.52 -25.61
N CYS A 429 0.56 -8.30 -24.78
CA CYS A 429 0.82 -8.38 -23.34
C CYS A 429 2.24 -8.90 -23.04
N SER A 430 2.61 -10.00 -23.68
CA SER A 430 3.90 -10.68 -23.49
C SER A 430 5.09 -9.79 -23.84
N ALA A 431 5.02 -9.02 -24.93
CA ALA A 431 6.07 -8.06 -25.30
C ALA A 431 6.25 -6.98 -24.23
N TYR A 432 5.15 -6.54 -23.60
CA TYR A 432 5.20 -5.55 -22.53
C TYR A 432 5.79 -6.13 -21.23
N ILE A 433 5.39 -7.34 -20.86
CA ILE A 433 5.94 -8.09 -19.70
C ILE A 433 7.45 -8.28 -19.86
N LEU A 434 7.90 -8.79 -21.01
CA LEU A 434 9.32 -9.02 -21.30
C LEU A 434 10.16 -7.75 -21.11
N LEU A 435 9.65 -6.60 -21.54
CA LEU A 435 10.36 -5.33 -21.42
C LEU A 435 10.37 -4.79 -19.99
N GLU A 436 9.20 -4.63 -19.38
CA GLU A 436 9.07 -3.86 -18.15
C GLU A 436 9.37 -4.70 -16.91
N VAL A 437 9.03 -5.99 -16.93
CA VAL A 437 9.14 -6.88 -15.78
C VAL A 437 10.46 -7.65 -15.83
N LEU A 438 10.74 -8.29 -16.97
CA LEU A 438 11.91 -9.18 -17.12
C LEU A 438 13.16 -8.46 -17.66
N GLY A 439 13.04 -7.22 -18.14
CA GLY A 439 14.16 -6.46 -18.71
C GLY A 439 14.74 -7.07 -20.00
N ASN A 440 14.10 -8.08 -20.58
CA ASN A 440 14.52 -8.76 -21.80
C ASN A 440 14.09 -7.96 -23.04
N ARG A 441 14.85 -6.89 -23.33
CA ARG A 441 14.57 -5.98 -24.45
C ARG A 441 14.59 -6.68 -25.81
N LYS A 442 15.53 -7.62 -26.03
CA LYS A 442 15.70 -8.31 -27.31
C LYS A 442 14.43 -9.09 -27.66
N SER A 443 14.00 -9.98 -26.76
CA SER A 443 12.79 -10.78 -26.98
C SER A 443 11.53 -9.91 -27.05
N ALA A 444 11.45 -8.83 -26.26
CA ALA A 444 10.32 -7.89 -26.35
C ALA A 444 10.21 -7.24 -27.74
N VAL A 445 11.34 -6.78 -28.32
CA VAL A 445 11.37 -6.15 -29.65
C VAL A 445 11.03 -7.16 -30.74
N GLU A 446 11.59 -8.36 -30.70
CA GLU A 446 11.28 -9.44 -31.64
C GLU A 446 9.79 -9.80 -31.61
N MET A 447 9.24 -9.94 -30.42
CA MET A 447 7.82 -10.24 -30.22
C MET A 447 6.91 -9.11 -30.74
N ALA A 448 7.24 -7.85 -30.45
CA ALA A 448 6.47 -6.71 -30.97
C ALA A 448 6.62 -6.52 -32.49
N ALA A 449 7.73 -6.94 -33.09
CA ALA A 449 7.91 -6.96 -34.53
C ALA A 449 7.04 -8.04 -35.19
N ARG A 450 7.01 -9.25 -34.63
CA ARG A 450 6.10 -10.33 -35.06
C ARG A 450 4.63 -9.90 -34.98
N LEU A 451 4.25 -9.25 -33.89
CA LEU A 451 2.89 -8.73 -33.68
C LEU A 451 2.43 -7.81 -34.83
N VAL A 452 3.28 -6.85 -35.23
CA VAL A 452 2.97 -5.93 -36.34
C VAL A 452 3.00 -6.64 -37.69
N LYS A 453 3.83 -7.67 -37.86
CA LYS A 453 3.83 -8.48 -39.10
C LYS A 453 2.51 -9.25 -39.26
N MET A 454 1.95 -9.75 -38.16
CA MET A 454 0.68 -10.50 -38.17
C MET A 454 -0.52 -9.62 -38.50
N GLU A 455 -0.59 -8.42 -37.92
CA GLU A 455 -1.65 -7.45 -38.23
C GLU A 455 -1.07 -6.05 -38.52
N PRO A 456 -0.57 -5.79 -39.75
CA PRO A 456 0.07 -4.51 -40.09
C PRO A 456 -0.86 -3.31 -39.95
N GLY A 457 -2.16 -3.50 -40.18
CA GLY A 457 -3.19 -2.46 -40.08
C GLY A 457 -3.51 -2.05 -38.63
N ASN A 458 -3.16 -2.86 -37.63
CA ASN A 458 -3.63 -2.64 -36.26
C ASN A 458 -2.88 -1.47 -35.58
N PRO A 459 -3.55 -0.35 -35.27
CA PRO A 459 -2.90 0.84 -34.71
C PRO A 459 -2.46 0.65 -33.25
N ILE A 460 -3.05 -0.30 -32.51
CA ILE A 460 -2.62 -0.64 -31.15
C ILE A 460 -1.23 -1.29 -31.22
N PHE A 461 -1.07 -2.28 -32.09
CA PHE A 461 0.17 -3.05 -32.22
C PHE A 461 1.36 -2.21 -32.68
N ARG A 462 1.13 -1.30 -33.64
CA ARG A 462 2.16 -0.32 -34.04
C ARG A 462 2.59 0.58 -32.88
N ARG A 463 1.66 1.03 -32.04
CA ARG A 463 1.97 1.82 -30.83
C ARG A 463 2.75 1.00 -29.79
N ILE A 464 2.41 -0.27 -29.60
CA ILE A 464 3.15 -1.18 -28.71
C ILE A 464 4.57 -1.37 -29.22
N ARG A 465 4.76 -1.69 -30.52
CA ARG A 465 6.09 -1.83 -31.13
C ARG A 465 6.94 -0.58 -30.93
N ARG A 466 6.38 0.62 -31.17
CA ARG A 466 7.09 1.88 -30.89
C ARG A 466 7.46 2.02 -29.42
N ARG A 467 6.52 1.77 -28.50
CA ARG A 467 6.77 1.85 -27.05
C ARG A 467 7.87 0.87 -26.60
N VAL A 468 7.87 -0.34 -27.14
CA VAL A 468 8.86 -1.37 -26.82
C VAL A 468 10.24 -1.02 -27.38
N GLY A 469 10.30 -0.49 -28.62
CA GLY A 469 11.54 -0.04 -29.25
C GLY A 469 12.30 1.02 -28.44
N LEU A 470 11.57 1.91 -27.75
CA LEU A 470 12.13 2.93 -26.87
C LEU A 470 12.84 2.37 -25.62
N GLY A 471 12.61 1.10 -25.29
CA GLY A 471 13.15 0.48 -24.09
C GLY A 471 12.48 0.94 -22.79
N LYS A 472 12.99 0.43 -21.67
CA LYS A 472 12.46 0.73 -20.32
C LYS A 472 12.68 2.20 -19.98
N LYS A 473 11.66 2.85 -19.41
CA LYS A 473 11.77 4.25 -18.99
C LYS A 473 12.80 4.36 -17.86
N PRO A 474 13.80 5.27 -17.95
CA PRO A 474 14.77 5.47 -16.87
C PRO A 474 14.07 5.92 -15.59
N LYS A 475 14.40 5.25 -14.46
CA LYS A 475 13.85 5.57 -13.13
C LYS A 475 14.44 6.89 -12.57
N SER A 476 15.69 7.20 -12.90
CA SER A 476 16.41 8.40 -12.45
C SER A 476 17.20 9.07 -13.59
N GLY A 477 17.77 10.25 -13.32
CA GLY A 477 18.52 11.04 -14.30
C GLY A 477 17.64 11.94 -15.19
N ARG A 478 17.84 13.27 -15.10
CA ARG A 478 17.06 14.23 -15.92
C ARG A 478 17.39 14.08 -17.41
N MET A 479 18.68 13.92 -17.76
CA MET A 479 19.09 13.69 -19.16
C MET A 479 18.61 12.35 -19.70
N ALA A 480 18.72 11.26 -18.95
CA ALA A 480 18.21 9.94 -19.38
C ALA A 480 16.69 10.00 -19.65
N ARG A 481 15.93 10.65 -18.76
CA ARG A 481 14.48 10.88 -18.98
C ARG A 481 14.20 11.80 -20.17
N ALA A 482 15.00 12.84 -20.38
CA ALA A 482 14.86 13.75 -21.52
C ALA A 482 15.17 13.05 -22.85
N MET A 483 16.25 12.27 -22.92
CA MET A 483 16.61 11.48 -24.11
C MET A 483 15.55 10.42 -24.43
N TRP A 484 15.01 9.75 -23.41
CA TRP A 484 13.91 8.80 -23.61
C TRP A 484 12.63 9.50 -24.12
N ARG A 485 12.35 10.72 -23.65
CA ARG A 485 11.24 11.55 -24.15
C ARG A 485 11.48 12.04 -25.58
N LEU A 486 12.70 12.44 -25.93
CA LEU A 486 13.08 12.81 -27.30
C LEU A 486 12.99 11.62 -28.26
N GLY A 487 13.33 10.42 -27.80
CA GLY A 487 13.09 9.18 -28.53
C GLY A 487 11.63 8.99 -28.95
N ARG A 488 10.66 9.36 -28.09
CA ARG A 488 9.22 9.31 -28.45
C ARG A 488 8.88 10.22 -29.63
N LEU A 489 9.50 11.39 -29.72
CA LEU A 489 9.26 12.38 -30.78
C LEU A 489 9.92 12.01 -32.11
N ARG A 490 11.05 11.30 -32.08
CA ARG A 490 11.68 10.78 -33.30
C ARG A 490 10.89 9.64 -33.95
N THR A 491 10.11 8.90 -33.16
CA THR A 491 9.27 7.77 -33.65
C THR A 491 7.86 8.16 -34.07
N SER A 492 7.46 9.44 -34.03
CA SER A 492 6.16 9.91 -34.50
C SER A 492 6.15 10.34 -35.97
N TRP A 493 7.31 10.34 -36.64
CA TRP A 493 7.50 10.72 -38.04
C TRP A 493 7.85 9.53 -38.97
N LEU A 494 7.74 8.30 -38.46
CA LEU A 494 7.87 7.02 -39.15
C LEU A 494 6.72 6.10 -38.69
#